data_AF-A0A4P6YDS4-F1
#
_entry.id   AF-A0A4P6YDS4-F1
#
_cell.length_a   1.000
_cell.length_b   1.000
_cell.length_c   1.000
_cell.angle_alpha   90.00
_cell.angle_beta   90.00
_cell.angle_gamma   90.00
#
_symmetry.space_group_name_H-M   'P 1'
#
loop_
_entity.id
_entity.type
_entity.pdbx_description
1 polymer ?
#
loop_
_entity_poly.entity_id
_entity_poly.type
_entity_poly.pdbx_seq_one_letter_code
_entity_poly.pdbx_strand_id
1 'polypeptide(L)'
;MKMIKYSLLISILFLSNSYSQSVVEFQKHYSGKCTWKADSGEFKLETSGAINFTEKGVKGFLWDVPEEVKKIIISANTIVNGGFHTKGDCTISGENRKTSVVYGTELQSWPQKNKIKAATISSFEAHGGVLILQNMTSLNPRSFHVRGLGAVVHLKDADFIDTRGGSGNHSDGIAAGDGSTVDNCYFETGDDVIKVYNDITVTNTTINMVQNAVPIQLGWGDYPDGAVGTFKNLTIIGNSGRGNPGGSNAIINGRTGKYAVTINIDGLSIDNPTASMVNLFDDKNDGNFEKTLKGTLKNVEIKNIKRYSTQLKGNDQLKIFDTKGKEISKDF
;
A
#
# COMPACT_ATOMS: atom_id res chain seq x y z
N MET A 1 34.68 -56.34 -14.50
CA MET A 1 33.29 -55.91 -14.84
C MET A 1 32.75 -55.03 -13.71
N LYS A 2 32.75 -53.71 -13.88
CA LYS A 2 32.12 -52.76 -12.94
C LYS A 2 30.79 -52.31 -13.56
N MET A 3 29.68 -52.64 -12.90
CA MET A 3 28.35 -52.15 -13.29
C MET A 3 28.22 -50.67 -12.91
N ILE A 4 27.99 -49.81 -13.89
CA ILE A 4 27.60 -48.41 -13.70
C ILE A 4 26.08 -48.39 -13.57
N LYS A 5 25.58 -48.05 -12.38
CA LYS A 5 24.16 -47.77 -12.13
C LYS A 5 23.89 -46.31 -12.53
N TYR A 6 23.17 -46.10 -13.63
CA TYR A 6 22.58 -44.80 -13.94
C TYR A 6 21.26 -44.67 -13.17
N SER A 7 21.26 -43.89 -12.10
CA SER A 7 20.03 -43.43 -11.45
C SER A 7 19.55 -42.17 -12.19
N LEU A 8 18.53 -42.35 -13.02
CA LEU A 8 17.80 -41.28 -13.68
C LEU A 8 16.92 -40.57 -12.63
N LEU A 9 17.39 -39.42 -12.12
CA LEU A 9 16.61 -38.56 -11.23
C LEU A 9 15.67 -37.71 -12.10
N ILE A 10 14.43 -38.16 -12.29
CA ILE A 10 13.39 -37.35 -12.92
C ILE A 10 12.86 -36.37 -11.87
N SER A 11 13.43 -35.17 -11.83
CA SER A 11 12.92 -34.04 -11.08
C SER A 11 11.67 -33.50 -11.79
N ILE A 12 10.49 -34.06 -11.50
CA ILE A 12 9.22 -33.43 -11.87
C ILE A 12 9.07 -32.20 -10.98
N LEU A 13 9.62 -31.08 -11.45
CA LEU A 13 9.22 -29.75 -11.01
C LEU A 13 7.74 -29.61 -11.34
N PHE A 14 6.89 -29.89 -10.36
CA PHE A 14 5.52 -29.39 -10.34
C PHE A 14 5.61 -27.87 -10.24
N LEU A 15 5.80 -27.23 -11.39
CA LEU A 15 5.43 -25.84 -11.60
C LEU A 15 3.92 -25.80 -11.37
N SER A 16 3.52 -25.52 -10.14
CA SER A 16 2.18 -25.09 -9.81
C SER A 16 2.00 -23.72 -10.47
N ASN A 17 1.80 -23.72 -11.78
CA ASN A 17 1.30 -22.57 -12.50
C ASN A 17 -0.07 -22.29 -11.89
N SER A 18 -0.12 -21.32 -10.98
CA SER A 18 -1.38 -20.76 -10.52
C SER A 18 -2.03 -20.12 -11.74
N TYR A 19 -2.87 -20.88 -12.44
CA TYR A 19 -3.60 -20.41 -13.61
C TYR A 19 -4.51 -19.26 -13.17
N SER A 20 -4.50 -18.17 -13.94
CA SER A 20 -5.47 -17.08 -13.73
C SER A 20 -6.88 -17.61 -13.94
N GLN A 21 -7.87 -17.14 -13.17
CA GLN A 21 -9.26 -17.56 -13.39
C GLN A 21 -9.79 -16.84 -14.63
N SER A 22 -10.39 -17.61 -15.54
CA SER A 22 -10.93 -17.03 -16.78
C SER A 22 -12.09 -16.07 -16.49
N VAL A 23 -12.39 -15.16 -17.43
CA VAL A 23 -13.53 -14.24 -17.30
C VAL A 23 -14.85 -15.01 -17.11
N VAL A 24 -15.05 -16.12 -17.85
CA VAL A 24 -16.25 -16.97 -17.72
C VAL A 24 -16.35 -17.60 -16.34
N GLU A 25 -15.23 -18.00 -15.75
CA GLU A 25 -15.18 -18.54 -14.40
C GLU A 25 -15.50 -17.46 -13.35
N PHE A 26 -14.97 -16.26 -13.52
CA PHE A 26 -15.32 -15.12 -12.67
C PHE A 26 -16.83 -14.83 -12.72
N GLN A 27 -17.44 -14.78 -13.91
CA GLN A 27 -18.88 -14.52 -14.07
C GLN A 27 -19.76 -15.52 -13.31
N LYS A 28 -19.30 -16.76 -13.12
CA LYS A 28 -20.02 -17.79 -12.33
C LYS A 28 -19.87 -17.59 -10.82
N HIS A 29 -18.75 -17.01 -10.38
CA HIS A 29 -18.41 -16.84 -8.97
C HIS A 29 -18.65 -15.42 -8.44
N TYR A 30 -19.07 -14.50 -9.31
CA TYR A 30 -19.50 -13.17 -8.92
C TYR A 30 -21.03 -13.13 -8.74
N SER A 31 -21.50 -12.71 -7.57
CA SER A 31 -22.95 -12.70 -7.27
C SER A 31 -23.71 -11.52 -7.90
N GLY A 32 -23.00 -10.54 -8.45
CA GLY A 32 -23.58 -9.37 -9.12
C GLY A 32 -23.67 -9.54 -10.64
N LYS A 33 -24.16 -8.51 -11.33
CA LYS A 33 -24.18 -8.47 -12.80
C LYS A 33 -22.87 -7.91 -13.33
N CYS A 34 -22.40 -8.48 -14.43
CA CYS A 34 -21.20 -8.03 -15.10
C CYS A 34 -21.24 -8.33 -16.61
N THR A 35 -20.50 -7.55 -17.37
CA THR A 35 -20.38 -7.67 -18.83
C THR A 35 -18.92 -7.73 -19.25
N TRP A 36 -18.65 -8.48 -20.32
CA TRP A 36 -17.32 -8.69 -20.87
C TRP A 36 -17.30 -8.33 -22.36
N LYS A 37 -16.35 -7.48 -22.75
CA LYS A 37 -16.08 -7.12 -24.14
C LYS A 37 -14.71 -7.67 -24.54
N ALA A 38 -14.72 -8.83 -25.18
CA ALA A 38 -13.51 -9.59 -25.50
C ALA A 38 -12.60 -8.87 -26.50
N ASP A 39 -13.18 -8.10 -27.41
CA ASP A 39 -12.48 -7.30 -28.43
C ASP A 39 -11.64 -6.17 -27.84
N SER A 40 -12.14 -5.51 -26.78
CA SER A 40 -11.45 -4.40 -26.14
C SER A 40 -10.74 -4.77 -24.84
N GLY A 41 -10.90 -6.00 -24.35
CA GLY A 41 -10.39 -6.41 -23.05
C GLY A 41 -11.07 -5.71 -21.86
N GLU A 42 -12.32 -5.24 -22.03
CA GLU A 42 -13.05 -4.46 -21.01
C GLU A 42 -14.04 -5.34 -20.25
N PHE A 43 -13.86 -5.42 -18.93
CA PHE A 43 -14.74 -6.12 -18.00
C PHE A 43 -15.46 -5.12 -17.09
N LYS A 44 -16.78 -5.11 -17.09
CA LYS A 44 -17.59 -4.16 -16.32
C LYS A 44 -18.42 -4.87 -15.25
N LEU A 45 -18.32 -4.38 -14.01
CA LEU A 45 -19.11 -4.77 -12.86
C LEU A 45 -20.29 -3.79 -12.74
N GLU A 46 -21.49 -4.25 -13.04
CA GLU A 46 -22.69 -3.43 -13.24
C GLU A 46 -23.50 -3.20 -11.97
N THR A 47 -23.47 -4.17 -11.06
CA THR A 47 -24.17 -4.10 -9.78
C THR A 47 -23.30 -4.64 -8.67
N SER A 48 -23.63 -4.28 -7.43
CA SER A 48 -22.96 -4.83 -6.25
C SER A 48 -23.00 -6.36 -6.21
N GLY A 49 -21.97 -6.97 -5.65
CA GLY A 49 -21.81 -8.41 -5.56
C GLY A 49 -20.53 -8.82 -4.84
N ALA A 50 -20.41 -10.11 -4.55
CA ALA A 50 -19.23 -10.70 -3.92
C ALA A 50 -18.54 -11.68 -4.88
N ILE A 51 -17.20 -11.69 -4.84
CA ILE A 51 -16.37 -12.71 -5.49
C ILE A 51 -16.29 -13.92 -4.54
N ASN A 52 -16.59 -15.12 -5.03
CA ASN A 52 -16.58 -16.33 -4.21
C ASN A 52 -16.12 -17.59 -4.98
N PHE A 53 -14.81 -17.68 -5.22
CA PHE A 53 -14.12 -18.88 -5.71
C PHE A 53 -13.95 -19.90 -4.58
N THR A 54 -14.96 -20.75 -4.36
CA THR A 54 -15.01 -21.68 -3.21
C THR A 54 -13.81 -22.63 -3.12
N GLU A 55 -13.25 -23.02 -4.27
CA GLU A 55 -12.08 -23.89 -4.42
C GLU A 55 -10.78 -23.24 -3.93
N LYS A 56 -10.73 -21.90 -3.82
CA LYS A 56 -9.59 -21.15 -3.24
C LYS A 56 -9.73 -20.97 -1.72
N GLY A 57 -10.77 -21.54 -1.11
CA GLY A 57 -11.00 -21.52 0.33
C GLY A 57 -10.99 -20.10 0.89
N VAL A 58 -10.14 -19.86 1.89
CA VAL A 58 -10.01 -18.55 2.56
C VAL A 58 -9.61 -17.40 1.63
N LYS A 59 -9.02 -17.69 0.45
CA LYS A 59 -8.67 -16.70 -0.58
C LYS A 59 -9.71 -16.62 -1.72
N GLY A 60 -10.89 -17.22 -1.55
CA GLY A 60 -11.96 -17.24 -2.54
C GLY A 60 -12.51 -15.88 -2.98
N PHE A 61 -12.20 -14.82 -2.23
CA PHE A 61 -12.59 -13.45 -2.56
C PHE A 61 -11.65 -12.76 -3.57
N LEU A 62 -10.58 -13.43 -4.02
CA LEU A 62 -9.57 -12.89 -4.92
C LEU A 62 -9.76 -13.43 -6.34
N TRP A 63 -9.84 -12.52 -7.31
CA TRP A 63 -9.73 -12.84 -8.71
C TRP A 63 -8.30 -12.62 -9.20
N ASP A 64 -7.64 -13.70 -9.63
CA ASP A 64 -6.41 -13.68 -10.40
C ASP A 64 -6.76 -13.34 -11.85
N VAL A 65 -6.75 -12.04 -12.15
CA VAL A 65 -7.19 -11.44 -13.40
C VAL A 65 -6.30 -11.94 -14.55
N PRO A 66 -6.89 -12.53 -15.61
CA PRO A 66 -6.13 -13.05 -16.72
C PRO A 66 -5.69 -11.91 -17.66
N GLU A 67 -4.59 -12.11 -18.39
CA GLU A 67 -3.92 -11.05 -19.16
C GLU A 67 -4.78 -10.46 -20.28
N GLU A 68 -5.79 -11.18 -20.77
CA GLU A 68 -6.75 -10.64 -21.75
C GLU A 68 -7.61 -9.50 -21.20
N VAL A 69 -7.77 -9.39 -19.88
CA VAL A 69 -8.50 -8.28 -19.24
C VAL A 69 -7.55 -7.09 -19.08
N LYS A 70 -7.78 -6.07 -19.90
CA LYS A 70 -6.99 -4.82 -19.90
C LYS A 70 -7.62 -3.74 -19.02
N LYS A 71 -8.92 -3.82 -18.80
CA LYS A 71 -9.66 -2.82 -18.03
C LYS A 71 -10.79 -3.45 -17.23
N ILE A 72 -10.87 -3.09 -15.95
CA ILE A 72 -11.99 -3.42 -15.06
C ILE A 72 -12.72 -2.11 -14.71
N ILE A 73 -14.02 -2.06 -14.95
CA ILE A 73 -14.87 -0.91 -14.64
C ILE A 73 -15.84 -1.26 -13.53
N ILE A 74 -15.84 -0.50 -12.44
CA ILE A 74 -16.81 -0.63 -11.35
C ILE A 74 -17.85 0.47 -11.55
N SER A 75 -19.11 0.10 -11.79
CA SER A 75 -20.15 1.09 -12.04
C SER A 75 -20.39 2.01 -10.84
N ALA A 76 -21.04 3.16 -11.05
CA ALA A 76 -21.46 3.99 -9.94
C ALA A 76 -22.44 3.21 -9.03
N ASN A 77 -22.43 3.48 -7.73
CA ASN A 77 -23.27 2.81 -6.73
C ASN A 77 -23.10 1.29 -6.67
N THR A 78 -21.89 0.81 -6.95
CA THR A 78 -21.54 -0.61 -6.98
C THR A 78 -20.47 -0.91 -5.93
N ILE A 79 -20.75 -1.91 -5.09
CA ILE A 79 -19.82 -2.44 -4.08
C ILE A 79 -19.42 -3.86 -4.48
N VAL A 80 -18.13 -4.05 -4.71
CA VAL A 80 -17.52 -5.33 -5.02
C VAL A 80 -16.85 -5.87 -3.76
N ASN A 81 -17.42 -6.92 -3.15
CA ASN A 81 -16.76 -7.59 -2.03
C ASN A 81 -15.71 -8.57 -2.56
N GLY A 82 -14.42 -8.19 -2.49
CA GLY A 82 -13.32 -9.00 -2.99
C GLY A 82 -12.03 -8.23 -3.26
N GLY A 83 -11.22 -8.75 -4.19
CA GLY A 83 -9.97 -8.14 -4.64
C GLY A 83 -9.50 -8.66 -6.01
N PHE A 84 -8.56 -7.94 -6.62
CA PHE A 84 -8.08 -8.15 -7.99
C PHE A 84 -6.57 -8.27 -8.04
N HIS A 85 -6.07 -9.42 -8.48
CA HIS A 85 -4.65 -9.74 -8.58
C HIS A 85 -4.28 -9.87 -10.06
N THR A 86 -3.52 -8.93 -10.59
CA THR A 86 -3.25 -8.77 -12.03
C THR A 86 -1.88 -9.34 -12.39
N LYS A 87 -1.74 -9.90 -13.60
CA LYS A 87 -0.47 -10.46 -14.11
C LYS A 87 0.20 -9.63 -15.20
N GLY A 88 -0.56 -8.76 -15.86
CA GLY A 88 -0.07 -7.83 -16.87
C GLY A 88 -0.77 -6.48 -16.75
N ASP A 89 -0.58 -5.63 -17.76
CA ASP A 89 -1.12 -4.28 -17.76
C ASP A 89 -2.64 -4.27 -17.59
N CYS A 90 -3.12 -3.57 -16.56
CA CYS A 90 -4.54 -3.48 -16.26
C CYS A 90 -4.89 -2.15 -15.61
N THR A 91 -5.97 -1.53 -16.07
CA THR A 91 -6.60 -0.38 -15.40
C THR A 91 -7.86 -0.83 -14.68
N ILE A 92 -7.93 -0.60 -13.37
CA ILE A 92 -9.14 -0.79 -12.58
C ILE A 92 -9.68 0.59 -12.23
N SER A 93 -10.87 0.91 -12.73
CA SER A 93 -11.47 2.23 -12.59
C SER A 93 -12.90 2.17 -12.07
N GLY A 94 -13.26 3.05 -11.15
CA GLY A 94 -14.66 3.32 -10.86
C GLY A 94 -15.25 4.34 -11.83
N GLU A 95 -16.56 4.30 -12.03
CA GLU A 95 -17.30 5.39 -12.68
C GLU A 95 -17.50 6.57 -11.71
N ASN A 96 -17.47 6.32 -10.41
CA ASN A 96 -17.56 7.35 -9.38
C ASN A 96 -16.67 7.02 -8.18
N ARG A 97 -15.70 7.89 -7.88
CA ARG A 97 -14.77 7.75 -6.73
C ARG A 97 -15.40 7.31 -5.43
N LYS A 98 -16.56 7.86 -5.07
CA LYS A 98 -17.20 7.67 -3.76
C LYS A 98 -18.19 6.51 -3.72
N THR A 99 -18.70 6.06 -4.87
CA THR A 99 -19.75 5.03 -4.93
C THR A 99 -19.37 3.78 -5.72
N SER A 100 -18.21 3.77 -6.38
CA SER A 100 -17.57 2.59 -6.95
C SER A 100 -16.55 2.04 -5.95
N VAL A 101 -16.94 1.01 -5.20
CA VAL A 101 -16.22 0.54 -4.01
C VAL A 101 -15.71 -0.88 -4.19
N VAL A 102 -14.45 -1.13 -3.85
CA VAL A 102 -13.92 -2.47 -3.56
C VAL A 102 -13.83 -2.63 -2.06
N TYR A 103 -14.65 -3.54 -1.53
CA TYR A 103 -14.84 -3.74 -0.10
C TYR A 103 -14.22 -5.07 0.36
N GLY A 104 -13.53 -5.03 1.49
CA GLY A 104 -12.97 -6.23 2.12
C GLY A 104 -13.89 -6.85 3.16
N THR A 105 -13.88 -6.32 4.39
CA THR A 105 -14.53 -6.93 5.55
C THR A 105 -14.59 -5.97 6.74
N GLU A 106 -15.68 -5.98 7.50
CA GLU A 106 -15.77 -5.30 8.81
C GLU A 106 -14.96 -5.99 9.91
N LEU A 107 -14.57 -7.26 9.70
CA LEU A 107 -13.80 -8.01 10.70
C LEU A 107 -12.38 -7.43 10.87
N GLN A 108 -12.10 -6.90 12.06
CA GLN A 108 -10.74 -6.56 12.47
C GLN A 108 -9.84 -7.81 12.53
N SER A 109 -8.54 -7.63 12.24
CA SER A 109 -7.52 -8.69 12.28
C SER A 109 -7.92 -9.93 11.48
N TRP A 110 -8.54 -9.71 10.30
CA TRP A 110 -9.01 -10.80 9.43
C TRP A 110 -7.91 -11.81 9.07
N PRO A 111 -6.66 -11.42 8.73
CA PRO A 111 -5.62 -12.39 8.36
C PRO A 111 -5.30 -13.35 9.52
N GLN A 112 -5.18 -12.83 10.74
CA GLN A 112 -4.86 -13.60 11.93
C GLN A 112 -5.98 -14.57 12.27
N LYS A 113 -7.24 -14.11 12.23
CA LYS A 113 -8.42 -14.96 12.47
C LYS A 113 -8.52 -16.10 11.45
N ASN A 114 -8.01 -15.91 10.24
CA ASN A 114 -7.95 -16.92 9.18
C ASN A 114 -6.61 -17.65 9.09
N LYS A 115 -5.67 -17.41 10.02
CA LYS A 115 -4.33 -18.01 10.06
C LYS A 115 -3.52 -17.79 8.77
N ILE A 116 -3.67 -16.63 8.15
CA ILE A 116 -2.93 -16.22 6.94
C ILE A 116 -1.93 -15.13 7.29
N LYS A 117 -0.75 -15.17 6.66
CA LYS A 117 0.21 -14.07 6.73
C LYS A 117 -0.37 -12.85 6.00
N ALA A 118 -0.53 -11.74 6.71
CA ALA A 118 -1.08 -10.48 6.21
C ALA A 118 -0.45 -10.06 4.86
N ALA A 119 0.88 -10.05 4.79
CA ALA A 119 1.65 -9.70 3.59
C ALA A 119 1.49 -10.66 2.39
N THR A 120 0.54 -11.59 2.40
CA THR A 120 0.22 -12.49 1.26
C THR A 120 -1.17 -12.24 0.67
N ILE A 121 -1.82 -11.18 1.13
CA ILE A 121 -3.16 -10.78 0.71
C ILE A 121 -3.20 -9.25 0.60
N SER A 122 -3.77 -8.76 -0.49
CA SER A 122 -4.18 -7.37 -0.66
C SER A 122 -5.48 -7.29 -1.47
N SER A 123 -6.20 -6.17 -1.38
CA SER A 123 -7.34 -5.90 -2.26
C SER A 123 -6.90 -5.76 -3.72
N PHE A 124 -5.72 -5.19 -3.96
CA PHE A 124 -5.11 -5.06 -5.27
C PHE A 124 -3.67 -5.56 -5.23
N GLU A 125 -3.32 -6.46 -6.14
CA GLU A 125 -1.96 -6.94 -6.31
C GLU A 125 -1.58 -6.90 -7.79
N ALA A 126 -0.38 -6.41 -8.11
CA ALA A 126 0.23 -6.59 -9.41
C ALA A 126 1.37 -7.62 -9.29
N HIS A 127 1.32 -8.66 -10.09
CA HIS A 127 2.37 -9.67 -10.21
C HIS A 127 3.27 -9.43 -11.44
N GLY A 128 2.92 -8.47 -12.28
CA GLY A 128 3.60 -8.09 -13.51
C GLY A 128 2.86 -6.95 -14.21
N GLY A 129 3.48 -6.37 -15.24
CA GLY A 129 2.94 -5.23 -15.99
C GLY A 129 2.80 -3.95 -15.15
N VAL A 130 1.90 -3.07 -15.59
CA VAL A 130 1.52 -1.83 -14.91
C VAL A 130 0.08 -1.90 -14.44
N LEU A 131 -0.14 -1.66 -13.15
CA LEU A 131 -1.48 -1.56 -12.57
C LEU A 131 -1.86 -0.10 -12.35
N ILE A 132 -2.99 0.32 -12.90
CA ILE A 132 -3.57 1.65 -12.66
C ILE A 132 -4.87 1.48 -11.86
N LEU A 133 -4.97 2.12 -10.70
CA LEU A 133 -6.19 2.18 -9.89
C LEU A 133 -6.71 3.61 -9.87
N GLN A 134 -7.95 3.84 -10.34
CA GLN A 134 -8.46 5.21 -10.43
C GLN A 134 -9.95 5.42 -10.19
N ASN A 135 -10.32 6.62 -9.72
CA ASN A 135 -11.71 7.06 -9.55
C ASN A 135 -12.58 6.05 -8.78
N MET A 136 -12.05 5.47 -7.69
CA MET A 136 -12.73 4.47 -6.86
C MET A 136 -12.33 4.56 -5.38
N THR A 137 -13.07 3.85 -4.52
CA THR A 137 -12.73 3.67 -3.11
C THR A 137 -12.36 2.22 -2.81
N SER A 138 -11.26 2.00 -2.10
CA SER A 138 -10.94 0.74 -1.43
C SER A 138 -11.31 0.86 0.05
N LEU A 139 -12.21 0.00 0.52
CA LEU A 139 -12.80 0.09 1.87
C LEU A 139 -12.56 -1.19 2.67
N ASN A 140 -12.04 -1.03 3.89
CA ASN A 140 -11.88 -2.08 4.90
C ASN A 140 -11.23 -3.35 4.34
N PRO A 141 -10.01 -3.26 3.78
CA PRO A 141 -9.36 -4.38 3.10
C PRO A 141 -9.15 -5.55 4.07
N ARG A 142 -9.17 -6.79 3.56
CA ARG A 142 -8.90 -7.98 4.40
C ARG A 142 -7.46 -8.01 4.92
N SER A 143 -6.55 -7.31 4.26
CA SER A 143 -5.21 -7.00 4.72
C SER A 143 -4.77 -5.71 4.00
N PHE A 144 -3.77 -5.73 3.14
CA PHE A 144 -3.24 -4.52 2.52
C PHE A 144 -4.23 -3.97 1.47
N HIS A 145 -4.22 -2.67 1.21
CA HIS A 145 -4.95 -2.11 0.07
C HIS A 145 -4.25 -2.50 -1.23
N VAL A 146 -2.99 -2.09 -1.43
CA VAL A 146 -2.29 -2.18 -2.71
C VAL A 146 -0.88 -2.74 -2.57
N ARG A 147 -0.53 -3.70 -3.44
CA ARG A 147 0.83 -4.23 -3.58
C ARG A 147 1.23 -4.34 -5.05
N GLY A 148 2.47 -3.96 -5.36
CA GLY A 148 3.04 -4.10 -6.69
C GLY A 148 4.00 -5.27 -6.85
N LEU A 149 4.53 -5.86 -5.76
CA LEU A 149 5.51 -6.96 -5.82
C LEU A 149 6.70 -6.74 -6.79
N GLY A 150 7.11 -5.48 -6.97
CA GLY A 150 8.14 -5.06 -7.93
C GLY A 150 7.59 -4.49 -9.24
N ALA A 151 6.32 -4.73 -9.56
CA ALA A 151 5.59 -4.06 -10.64
C ALA A 151 5.20 -2.62 -10.28
N VAL A 152 5.05 -1.79 -11.31
CA VAL A 152 4.69 -0.38 -11.19
C VAL A 152 3.19 -0.26 -10.92
N VAL A 153 2.83 0.58 -9.95
CA VAL A 153 1.43 0.87 -9.63
C VAL A 153 1.18 2.37 -9.61
N HIS A 154 0.10 2.79 -10.28
CA HIS A 154 -0.35 4.18 -10.30
C HIS A 154 -1.72 4.29 -9.62
N LEU A 155 -1.79 5.10 -8.57
CA LEU A 155 -3.03 5.44 -7.87
C LEU A 155 -3.45 6.85 -8.28
N LYS A 156 -4.70 7.03 -8.72
CA LYS A 156 -5.19 8.33 -9.20
C LYS A 156 -6.64 8.58 -8.79
N ASP A 157 -6.93 9.75 -8.21
CA ASP A 157 -8.30 10.15 -7.88
C ASP A 157 -9.05 9.09 -7.03
N ALA A 158 -8.35 8.45 -6.08
CA ALA A 158 -8.85 7.29 -5.35
C ALA A 158 -8.75 7.45 -3.83
N ASP A 159 -9.61 6.73 -3.10
CA ASP A 159 -9.64 6.70 -1.64
C ASP A 159 -9.29 5.31 -1.09
N PHE A 160 -8.50 5.26 -0.01
CA PHE A 160 -8.09 4.02 0.66
C PHE A 160 -8.38 4.15 2.15
N ILE A 161 -9.42 3.47 2.62
CA ILE A 161 -10.03 3.72 3.92
C ILE A 161 -10.17 2.41 4.72
N ASP A 162 -9.77 2.46 5.99
CA ASP A 162 -10.07 1.47 7.01
C ASP A 162 -10.82 2.12 8.18
N THR A 163 -12.13 1.95 8.22
CA THR A 163 -13.01 2.50 9.26
C THR A 163 -13.05 1.64 10.53
N ARG A 164 -12.35 0.50 10.56
CA ARG A 164 -12.47 -0.46 11.67
C ARG A 164 -11.68 -0.01 12.90
N GLY A 165 -10.69 0.87 12.74
CA GLY A 165 -9.80 1.30 13.81
C GLY A 165 -8.97 0.16 14.42
N GLY A 166 -8.33 0.45 15.56
CA GLY A 166 -7.52 -0.52 16.29
C GLY A 166 -6.13 -0.77 15.71
N SER A 167 -5.60 -1.97 15.94
CA SER A 167 -4.33 -2.43 15.38
C SER A 167 -4.48 -3.85 14.84
N GLY A 168 -3.59 -4.26 13.93
CA GLY A 168 -3.57 -5.63 13.40
C GLY A 168 -4.50 -5.90 12.22
N ASN A 169 -5.16 -4.87 11.66
CA ASN A 169 -5.87 -5.01 10.38
C ASN A 169 -4.91 -5.16 9.20
N HIS A 170 -3.67 -4.66 9.33
CA HIS A 170 -2.67 -4.62 8.27
C HIS A 170 -3.21 -3.94 7.01
N SER A 171 -3.94 -2.84 7.20
CA SER A 171 -4.58 -2.06 6.13
C SER A 171 -3.61 -1.07 5.48
N ASP A 172 -2.40 -1.54 5.20
CA ASP A 172 -1.34 -0.77 4.57
C ASP A 172 -1.82 -0.13 3.25
N GLY A 173 -1.36 1.07 2.94
CA GLY A 173 -1.74 1.80 1.74
C GLY A 173 -1.12 1.17 0.49
N ILE A 174 0.09 1.61 0.13
CA ILE A 174 0.80 1.16 -1.07
C ILE A 174 2.26 0.75 -0.80
N ALA A 175 2.64 -0.39 -1.37
CA ALA A 175 4.02 -0.81 -1.56
C ALA A 175 4.20 -1.39 -2.98
N ALA A 176 4.89 -0.67 -3.85
CA ALA A 176 5.02 -1.01 -5.28
C ALA A 176 6.45 -0.81 -5.79
N GLY A 177 6.72 -1.17 -7.04
CA GLY A 177 8.03 -1.06 -7.67
C GLY A 177 8.42 0.38 -8.05
N ASP A 178 9.65 0.54 -8.52
CA ASP A 178 10.23 1.84 -8.93
C ASP A 178 9.36 2.55 -9.97
N GLY A 179 9.22 3.87 -9.83
CA GLY A 179 8.45 4.71 -10.75
C GLY A 179 6.93 4.71 -10.49
N SER A 180 6.48 4.07 -9.41
CA SER A 180 5.08 4.11 -8.98
C SER A 180 4.64 5.53 -8.61
N THR A 181 3.34 5.82 -8.74
CA THR A 181 2.79 7.15 -8.45
C THR A 181 1.52 7.11 -7.63
N VAL A 182 1.29 8.17 -6.85
CA VAL A 182 0.06 8.42 -6.11
C VAL A 182 -0.37 9.86 -6.35
N ASP A 183 -1.51 10.09 -7.01
CA ASP A 183 -1.96 11.44 -7.36
C ASP A 183 -3.43 11.68 -6.99
N ASN A 184 -3.69 12.79 -6.30
CA ASN A 184 -5.02 13.21 -5.87
C ASN A 184 -5.76 12.16 -5.02
N CYS A 185 -5.04 11.49 -4.13
CA CYS A 185 -5.56 10.40 -3.30
C CYS A 185 -5.90 10.84 -1.88
N TYR A 186 -6.77 10.07 -1.23
CA TYR A 186 -7.04 10.14 0.21
C TYR A 186 -6.72 8.81 0.87
N PHE A 187 -6.01 8.85 2.00
CA PHE A 187 -5.73 7.67 2.81
C PHE A 187 -6.22 7.87 4.24
N GLU A 188 -6.87 6.85 4.77
CA GLU A 188 -7.22 6.70 6.18
C GLU A 188 -7.02 5.25 6.55
N THR A 189 -5.76 4.86 6.73
CA THR A 189 -5.33 3.47 6.82
C THR A 189 -4.73 3.17 8.19
N GLY A 190 -5.06 2.01 8.76
CA GLY A 190 -4.63 1.60 10.10
C GLY A 190 -3.24 0.96 10.14
N ASP A 191 -2.32 1.35 9.26
CA ASP A 191 -0.94 0.83 9.19
C ASP A 191 -0.01 1.74 8.34
N ASP A 192 1.09 1.22 7.79
CA ASP A 192 2.00 1.92 6.88
C ASP A 192 1.27 2.42 5.61
N VAL A 193 1.20 3.74 5.39
CA VAL A 193 0.43 4.33 4.29
C VAL A 193 1.21 4.34 2.98
N ILE A 194 2.30 5.12 2.90
CA ILE A 194 3.21 5.16 1.74
C ILE A 194 4.51 4.48 2.13
N LYS A 195 4.82 3.33 1.51
CA LYS A 195 6.08 2.63 1.74
C LYS A 195 7.12 3.05 0.71
N VAL A 196 8.11 3.83 1.14
CA VAL A 196 9.22 4.28 0.29
C VAL A 196 10.29 3.19 0.27
N TYR A 197 9.95 2.07 -0.36
CA TYR A 197 10.83 0.90 -0.51
C TYR A 197 11.49 0.86 -1.89
N ASN A 198 10.98 1.68 -2.79
CA ASN A 198 11.36 1.88 -4.17
C ASN A 198 11.07 3.36 -4.49
N ASP A 199 11.55 3.84 -5.63
CA ASP A 199 11.29 5.21 -6.07
C ASP A 199 9.80 5.44 -6.30
N ILE A 200 9.25 6.45 -5.63
CA ILE A 200 7.81 6.75 -5.68
C ILE A 200 7.56 8.26 -5.70
N THR A 201 6.60 8.67 -6.52
CA THR A 201 6.13 10.06 -6.58
C THR A 201 4.72 10.19 -6.04
N VAL A 202 4.50 11.12 -5.11
CA VAL A 202 3.21 11.37 -4.47
C VAL A 202 2.81 12.83 -4.66
N THR A 203 1.62 13.10 -5.21
CA THR A 203 1.12 14.44 -5.47
C THR A 203 -0.30 14.64 -4.97
N ASN A 204 -0.59 15.84 -4.45
CA ASN A 204 -1.95 16.27 -4.09
C ASN A 204 -2.70 15.28 -3.18
N THR A 205 -2.00 14.71 -2.21
CA THR A 205 -2.51 13.59 -1.41
C THR A 205 -2.76 14.02 0.02
N THR A 206 -3.88 13.57 0.57
CA THR A 206 -4.23 13.77 1.98
C THR A 206 -4.16 12.43 2.72
N ILE A 207 -3.49 12.41 3.87
CA ILE A 207 -3.43 11.26 4.76
C ILE A 207 -4.03 11.67 6.11
N ASN A 208 -5.11 11.02 6.50
CA ASN A 208 -5.69 11.10 7.83
C ASN A 208 -5.03 10.05 8.75
N MET A 209 -4.23 10.53 9.69
CA MET A 209 -3.53 9.70 10.67
C MET A 209 -4.48 9.19 11.75
N VAL A 210 -5.03 8.01 11.49
CA VAL A 210 -5.79 7.22 12.46
C VAL A 210 -4.86 6.35 13.32
N GLN A 211 -5.43 5.61 14.27
CA GLN A 211 -4.68 4.71 15.13
C GLN A 211 -3.82 3.75 14.30
N ASN A 212 -2.56 3.57 14.72
CA ASN A 212 -1.54 2.73 14.06
C ASN A 212 -1.03 3.21 12.70
N ALA A 213 -1.57 4.31 12.15
CA ALA A 213 -1.12 4.87 10.88
C ALA A 213 0.33 5.37 10.93
N VAL A 214 1.07 5.15 9.84
CA VAL A 214 2.37 5.76 9.56
C VAL A 214 2.34 6.31 8.13
N PRO A 215 2.22 7.64 7.93
CA PRO A 215 2.14 8.25 6.61
C PRO A 215 3.26 7.83 5.65
N ILE A 216 4.52 7.83 6.10
CA ILE A 216 5.69 7.49 5.31
C ILE A 216 6.52 6.45 6.06
N GLN A 217 6.52 5.21 5.56
CA GLN A 217 7.33 4.10 6.10
C GLN A 217 8.58 3.89 5.25
N LEU A 218 9.74 3.86 5.90
CA LEU A 218 11.05 3.76 5.26
C LEU A 218 11.58 2.33 5.19
N GLY A 219 11.18 1.40 6.07
CA GLY A 219 11.63 0.00 5.95
C GLY A 219 11.55 -0.82 7.21
N TRP A 220 11.35 -2.13 7.02
CA TRP A 220 11.44 -3.21 8.01
C TRP A 220 12.64 -4.14 7.77
N GLY A 221 13.53 -3.79 6.84
CA GLY A 221 14.74 -4.53 6.47
C GLY A 221 15.62 -3.68 5.54
N ASP A 222 16.56 -4.33 4.83
CA ASP A 222 17.60 -3.65 4.03
C ASP A 222 17.18 -3.32 2.60
N TYR A 223 15.99 -3.78 2.20
CA TYR A 223 15.46 -3.60 0.85
C TYR A 223 15.15 -2.16 0.38
N PRO A 224 15.00 -1.11 1.23
CA PRO A 224 14.71 0.25 0.75
C PRO A 224 15.99 1.06 0.48
N ASP A 225 17.19 0.45 0.56
CA ASP A 225 18.44 1.19 0.38
C ASP A 225 18.53 1.87 -0.98
N GLY A 226 18.75 3.18 -0.98
CA GLY A 226 18.79 4.02 -2.17
C GLY A 226 17.45 4.59 -2.62
N ALA A 227 16.32 4.15 -2.06
CA ALA A 227 14.99 4.59 -2.49
C ALA A 227 14.78 6.11 -2.30
N VAL A 228 14.04 6.71 -3.23
CA VAL A 228 13.70 8.13 -3.23
C VAL A 228 12.18 8.32 -3.24
N GLY A 229 11.66 8.92 -2.17
CA GLY A 229 10.28 9.40 -2.11
C GLY A 229 10.21 10.88 -2.47
N THR A 230 9.49 11.22 -3.53
CA THR A 230 9.24 12.62 -3.95
C THR A 230 7.79 12.98 -3.75
N PHE A 231 7.52 14.01 -2.97
CA PHE A 231 6.18 14.40 -2.56
C PHE A 231 5.91 15.86 -2.94
N LYS A 232 4.70 16.15 -3.40
CA LYS A 232 4.23 17.51 -3.66
C LYS A 232 2.80 17.71 -3.15
N ASN A 233 2.55 18.79 -2.42
CA ASN A 233 1.23 19.09 -1.86
C ASN A 233 0.68 17.93 -1.02
N LEU A 234 1.48 17.49 -0.03
CA LEU A 234 1.09 16.45 0.93
C LEU A 234 0.41 17.09 2.13
N THR A 235 -0.78 16.62 2.47
CA THR A 235 -1.52 17.07 3.66
C THR A 235 -1.65 15.94 4.66
N ILE A 236 -1.19 16.17 5.89
CA ILE A 236 -1.30 15.23 7.00
C ILE A 236 -2.26 15.83 8.04
N ILE A 237 -3.36 15.12 8.31
CA ILE A 237 -4.36 15.50 9.32
C ILE A 237 -4.56 14.36 10.33
N GLY A 238 -5.34 14.62 11.37
CA GLY A 238 -5.79 13.61 12.33
C GLY A 238 -5.33 13.91 13.75
N ASN A 239 -5.50 12.95 14.64
CA ASN A 239 -5.16 13.12 16.07
C ASN A 239 -4.54 11.85 16.68
N SER A 240 -4.06 10.95 15.83
CA SER A 240 -3.52 9.66 16.25
C SER A 240 -2.29 9.27 15.41
N GLY A 241 -1.87 8.01 15.53
CA GLY A 241 -0.78 7.43 14.77
C GLY A 241 -0.28 6.14 15.42
N ARG A 242 0.84 5.62 14.92
CA ARG A 242 1.52 4.49 15.56
C ARG A 242 2.23 4.93 16.84
N GLY A 243 1.61 4.62 17.98
CA GLY A 243 2.12 5.00 19.31
C GLY A 243 3.42 4.30 19.72
N ASN A 244 3.76 3.13 19.17
CA ASN A 244 5.00 2.45 19.56
C ASN A 244 6.21 3.04 18.79
N PRO A 245 7.34 3.38 19.46
CA PRO A 245 7.55 3.47 20.90
C PRO A 245 7.17 4.84 21.44
N GLY A 246 6.85 4.87 22.74
CA GLY A 246 6.78 6.11 23.51
C GLY A 246 5.73 7.13 23.05
N GLY A 247 4.66 6.70 22.40
CA GLY A 247 3.64 7.57 21.82
C GLY A 247 4.19 8.42 20.68
N SER A 248 5.02 7.85 19.78
CA SER A 248 5.70 8.65 18.76
C SER A 248 4.76 9.22 17.69
N ASN A 249 3.79 8.44 17.20
CA ASN A 249 2.86 8.86 16.15
C ASN A 249 3.59 9.54 14.98
N ALA A 250 4.69 8.93 14.52
CA ALA A 250 5.59 9.56 13.56
C ALA A 250 4.98 9.65 12.16
N ILE A 251 5.18 10.79 11.50
CA ILE A 251 4.82 11.00 10.08
C ILE A 251 5.77 10.21 9.19
N ILE A 252 7.08 10.35 9.42
CA ILE A 252 8.14 9.60 8.75
C ILE A 252 8.73 8.60 9.74
N ASN A 253 8.64 7.30 9.43
CA ASN A 253 9.13 6.25 10.30
C ASN A 253 10.09 5.31 9.59
N GLY A 254 11.26 5.08 10.17
CA GLY A 254 12.16 3.99 9.79
C GLY A 254 12.33 2.98 10.92
N ARG A 255 12.21 1.68 10.62
CA ARG A 255 12.27 0.59 11.60
C ARG A 255 13.60 -0.17 11.57
N THR A 256 13.56 -1.42 11.15
CA THR A 256 14.71 -2.34 11.09
C THR A 256 15.42 -2.22 9.74
N GLY A 257 16.73 -2.48 9.73
CA GLY A 257 17.53 -2.60 8.51
C GLY A 257 18.67 -1.60 8.40
N LYS A 258 19.51 -1.80 7.38
CA LYS A 258 20.61 -0.96 6.93
C LYS A 258 20.24 -0.34 5.59
N TYR A 259 20.03 0.97 5.56
CA TYR A 259 19.62 1.67 4.36
C TYR A 259 19.87 3.18 4.44
N ALA A 260 19.94 3.82 3.28
CA ALA A 260 19.81 5.25 3.11
C ALA A 260 18.60 5.57 2.21
N VAL A 261 17.59 6.25 2.75
CA VAL A 261 16.40 6.68 2.00
C VAL A 261 16.38 8.20 1.89
N THR A 262 15.98 8.72 0.73
CA THR A 262 15.85 10.16 0.49
C THR A 262 14.37 10.54 0.42
N ILE A 263 13.95 11.53 1.21
CA ILE A 263 12.60 12.08 1.21
C ILE A 263 12.64 13.55 0.82
N ASN A 264 12.04 13.87 -0.33
CA ASN A 264 11.91 15.24 -0.82
C ASN A 264 10.44 15.63 -0.81
N ILE A 265 10.08 16.70 -0.11
CA ILE A 265 8.69 17.18 -0.05
C ILE A 265 8.65 18.65 -0.43
N ASP A 266 7.76 19.03 -1.34
CA ASP A 266 7.46 20.42 -1.68
C ASP A 266 5.98 20.71 -1.43
N GLY A 267 5.69 21.46 -0.37
CA GLY A 267 4.33 21.72 0.11
C GLY A 267 3.85 20.60 1.04
N LEU A 268 4.17 20.74 2.32
CA LEU A 268 3.72 19.83 3.39
C LEU A 268 2.88 20.61 4.39
N SER A 269 1.59 20.26 4.53
CA SER A 269 0.72 20.80 5.58
C SER A 269 0.49 19.75 6.66
N ILE A 270 0.72 20.10 7.94
CA ILE A 270 0.54 19.19 9.08
C ILE A 270 -0.42 19.80 10.09
N ASP A 271 -1.47 19.05 10.41
CA ASP A 271 -2.41 19.33 11.48
C ASP A 271 -2.72 18.04 12.26
N ASN A 272 -1.77 17.65 13.13
CA ASN A 272 -1.94 16.55 14.06
C ASN A 272 -1.22 16.84 15.38
N PRO A 273 -1.94 17.26 16.44
CA PRO A 273 -1.35 17.72 17.69
C PRO A 273 -0.63 16.61 18.49
N THR A 274 -0.76 15.34 18.08
CA THR A 274 -0.11 14.21 18.76
C THR A 274 1.10 13.68 18.01
N ALA A 275 1.28 14.06 16.74
CA ALA A 275 2.29 13.50 15.86
C ALA A 275 3.71 13.95 16.22
N SER A 276 4.68 13.13 15.83
CA SER A 276 6.07 13.56 15.65
C SER A 276 6.44 13.58 14.17
N MET A 277 7.43 14.38 13.78
CA MET A 277 7.86 14.46 12.39
C MET A 277 8.59 13.17 11.96
N VAL A 278 9.63 12.79 12.70
CA VAL A 278 10.52 11.67 12.36
C VAL A 278 10.68 10.73 13.53
N ASN A 279 10.69 9.43 13.28
CA ASN A 279 11.18 8.44 14.23
C ASN A 279 11.98 7.35 13.52
N LEU A 280 13.26 7.23 13.88
CA LEU A 280 14.17 6.20 13.40
C LEU A 280 14.45 5.22 14.55
N PHE A 281 14.02 3.97 14.41
CA PHE A 281 14.05 3.00 15.49
C PHE A 281 15.33 2.19 15.49
N ASP A 282 15.62 1.61 16.64
CA ASP A 282 16.49 0.46 16.75
C ASP A 282 15.68 -0.67 17.38
N ASP A 283 14.97 -1.46 16.56
CA ASP A 283 14.15 -2.57 17.06
C ASP A 283 14.99 -3.66 17.74
N LYS A 284 16.29 -3.76 17.41
CA LYS A 284 17.23 -4.71 18.03
C LYS A 284 17.81 -4.18 19.34
N ASN A 285 17.75 -2.86 19.56
CA ASN A 285 18.41 -2.15 20.66
C ASN A 285 19.90 -2.53 20.79
N ASP A 286 20.56 -2.82 19.66
CA ASP A 286 21.96 -3.23 19.64
C ASP A 286 22.93 -2.05 19.51
N GLY A 287 22.41 -0.84 19.31
CA GLY A 287 23.19 0.39 19.19
C GLY A 287 23.83 0.60 17.82
N ASN A 288 23.57 -0.25 16.83
CA ASN A 288 24.09 -0.12 15.47
C ASN A 288 23.11 0.65 14.59
N PHE A 289 23.37 1.95 14.44
CA PHE A 289 22.50 2.85 13.66
C PHE A 289 22.90 2.90 12.20
N GLU A 290 22.41 1.94 11.41
CA GLU A 290 22.75 1.81 10.00
C GLU A 290 21.71 2.43 9.03
N LYS A 291 20.80 3.26 9.58
CA LYS A 291 19.76 3.94 8.81
C LYS A 291 20.10 5.40 8.62
N THR A 292 19.98 5.88 7.40
CA THR A 292 20.15 7.29 7.07
C THR A 292 18.89 7.82 6.40
N LEU A 293 18.28 8.85 6.99
CA LEU A 293 17.22 9.62 6.35
C LEU A 293 17.83 10.89 5.78
N LYS A 294 17.71 11.09 4.46
CA LYS A 294 18.20 12.26 3.74
C LYS A 294 17.05 13.03 3.11
N GLY A 295 17.35 14.21 2.58
CA GLY A 295 16.47 14.95 1.68
C GLY A 295 16.07 16.31 2.24
N THR A 296 15.01 16.87 1.67
CA THR A 296 14.58 18.24 1.99
C THR A 296 13.07 18.38 1.93
N LEU A 297 12.50 18.98 2.98
CA LEU A 297 11.12 19.42 3.05
C LEU A 297 11.09 20.94 2.83
N LYS A 298 10.37 21.40 1.82
CA LYS A 298 10.18 22.81 1.48
C LYS A 298 8.71 23.19 1.58
N ASN A 299 8.46 24.48 1.81
CA ASN A 299 7.11 25.02 1.91
C ASN A 299 6.28 24.27 2.96
N VAL A 300 6.89 24.05 4.14
CA VAL A 300 6.25 23.35 5.25
C VAL A 300 5.37 24.31 6.04
N GLU A 301 4.12 23.92 6.23
CA GLU A 301 3.14 24.57 7.10
C GLU A 301 2.80 23.63 8.27
N ILE A 302 3.24 24.00 9.48
CA ILE A 302 2.92 23.28 10.71
C ILE A 302 1.82 24.06 11.43
N LYS A 303 0.61 23.52 11.44
CA LYS A 303 -0.50 24.04 12.26
C LYS A 303 -0.42 23.46 13.67
N ASN A 304 -0.34 22.13 13.75
CA ASN A 304 -0.20 21.40 15.00
C ASN A 304 0.72 20.18 14.81
N ILE A 305 1.77 20.09 15.61
CA ILE A 305 2.61 18.91 15.77
C ILE A 305 3.15 18.89 17.20
N LYS A 306 3.33 17.71 17.80
CA LYS A 306 3.76 17.63 19.20
C LYS A 306 5.25 17.93 19.37
N ARG A 307 6.07 17.39 18.47
CA ARG A 307 7.53 17.42 18.54
C ARG A 307 8.17 17.00 17.22
N TYR A 308 9.47 17.21 17.09
CA TYR A 308 10.23 16.68 15.97
C TYR A 308 10.39 15.15 16.01
N SER A 309 10.87 14.61 17.13
CA SER A 309 11.08 13.17 17.30
C SER A 309 10.93 12.70 18.74
N THR A 310 10.58 11.42 18.91
CA THR A 310 10.70 10.72 20.19
C THR A 310 12.00 9.91 20.28
N GLN A 311 12.54 9.49 19.14
CA GLN A 311 13.71 8.61 19.05
C GLN A 311 14.38 8.77 17.68
N LEU A 312 15.68 9.06 17.70
CA LEU A 312 16.53 9.15 16.51
C LEU A 312 17.69 8.15 16.65
N LYS A 313 17.40 6.87 16.47
CA LYS A 313 18.40 5.79 16.41
C LYS A 313 18.80 5.53 14.95
N GLY A 314 19.30 6.58 14.34
CA GLY A 314 19.65 6.66 12.92
C GLY A 314 20.31 8.00 12.61
N ASN A 315 20.86 8.13 11.42
CA ASN A 315 21.43 9.37 10.91
C ASN A 315 20.33 10.18 10.22
N ASP A 316 19.78 11.16 10.93
CA ASP A 316 18.82 12.10 10.38
C ASP A 316 19.53 13.32 9.77
N GLN A 317 19.54 13.37 8.44
CA GLN A 317 20.11 14.45 7.62
C GLN A 317 19.02 15.29 6.93
N LEU A 318 17.76 15.15 7.36
CA LEU A 318 16.63 15.86 6.75
C LEU A 318 16.73 17.36 7.01
N LYS A 319 16.55 18.19 5.98
CA LYS A 319 16.44 19.65 6.12
C LYS A 319 15.01 20.09 5.93
N ILE A 320 14.55 21.06 6.73
CA ILE A 320 13.14 21.47 6.77
C ILE A 320 13.06 22.98 6.64
N PHE A 321 12.31 23.47 5.65
CA PHE A 321 12.15 24.88 5.36
C PHE A 321 10.67 25.27 5.39
N ASP A 322 10.35 26.36 6.08
CA ASP A 322 9.01 26.93 6.14
C ASP A 322 8.58 27.55 4.79
N THR A 323 7.37 28.10 4.73
CA THR A 323 6.81 28.77 3.54
C THR A 323 7.53 30.06 3.14
N LYS A 324 8.46 30.55 3.96
CA LYS A 324 9.32 31.71 3.67
C LYS A 324 10.75 31.28 3.30
N GLY A 325 11.02 29.98 3.23
CA GLY A 325 12.33 29.41 2.93
C GLY A 325 13.31 29.45 4.10
N LYS A 326 12.85 29.73 5.33
CA LYS A 326 13.69 29.70 6.53
C LYS A 326 13.78 28.26 7.06
N GLU A 327 14.99 27.83 7.42
CA GLU A 327 15.19 26.52 8.04
C GLU A 327 14.52 26.46 9.43
N ILE A 328 13.74 25.40 9.65
CA ILE A 328 13.03 25.14 10.90
C ILE A 328 13.98 24.34 11.82
N SER A 329 14.15 24.79 13.06
CA SER A 329 14.89 24.04 14.08
C SER A 329 14.23 22.67 14.34
N LYS A 330 15.00 21.66 14.74
CA LYS A 330 14.49 20.34 15.14
C LYS A 330 14.20 20.24 16.65
N ASP A 331 14.30 21.35 17.38
CA ASP A 331 14.13 21.43 18.83
C ASP A 331 12.71 21.85 19.27
N PHE A 332 11.69 21.47 18.50
CA PHE A 332 10.28 21.65 18.86
C PHE A 332 9.63 20.32 19.25
#